data_AF-A0A353PD19-F1
#
_entry.id   AF-A0A353PD19-F1
#
_cell.length_a   1.000
_cell.length_b   1.000
_cell.length_c   1.000
_cell.angle_alpha   90.00
_cell.angle_beta   90.00
_cell.angle_gamma   90.00
#
_symmetry.space_group_name_H-M   'P 1'
#
loop_
_entity.id
_entity.type
_entity.pdbx_description
1 polymer ?
#
loop_
_entity_poly.entity_id
_entity_poly.type
_entity_poly.pdbx_seq_one_letter_code
_entity_poly.pdbx_strand_id
1 'polypeptide(L)'
;MMKPTGLLDLSPEQKKLQESAREVAQVLKKNADQADRERWVPSENWDAIKSAGFYGALVPKAYGGLGLGMFEYSLILEQLGQGCSGTSMAFNMHQMSMSLM
;
A
#
# COMPACT_ATOMS: atom_id res chain seq x y z
N MET A 1 -17.45 5.65 -5.07
CA MET A 1 -16.18 6.14 -4.50
C MET A 1 -16.35 6.26 -3.00
N MET A 2 -15.65 5.46 -2.21
CA MET A 2 -15.71 5.53 -0.75
C MET A 2 -15.05 6.85 -0.32
N LYS A 3 -15.78 7.71 0.41
CA LYS A 3 -15.22 8.97 0.93
C LYS A 3 -14.17 8.64 2.00
N PRO A 4 -13.10 9.45 2.17
CA PRO A 4 -12.21 9.29 3.31
C PRO A 4 -13.05 9.39 4.59
N THR A 5 -13.01 8.36 5.42
CA THR A 5 -13.58 8.38 6.76
C THR A 5 -12.81 9.44 7.55
N GLY A 6 -13.33 10.67 7.60
CA GLY A 6 -12.85 11.74 8.48
C GLY A 6 -13.12 11.46 9.96
N LEU A 7 -13.07 10.19 10.35
CA LEU A 7 -13.41 9.66 11.67
C LEU A 7 -12.17 9.54 12.58
N LEU A 8 -10.96 9.64 12.00
CA LEU A 8 -9.69 9.46 12.70
C LEU A 8 -8.83 10.71 12.58
N ASP A 9 -8.41 11.26 13.71
CA ASP A 9 -7.42 12.33 13.78
C ASP A 9 -6.02 11.75 13.57
N LEU A 10 -5.60 11.73 12.30
CA LEU A 10 -4.26 11.26 11.91
C LEU A 10 -3.17 12.28 12.29
N SER A 11 -2.02 11.78 12.75
CA SER A 11 -0.81 12.59 12.93
C SER A 11 -0.35 13.18 11.59
N PRO A 12 0.45 14.27 11.59
CA PRO A 12 1.05 14.79 10.36
C PRO A 12 1.84 13.75 9.56
N GLU A 13 2.56 12.85 10.23
CA GLU A 13 3.30 11.75 9.60
C GLU A 13 2.36 10.72 8.97
N GLN A 14 1.29 10.34 9.68
CA GLN A 14 0.28 9.41 9.17
C GLN A 14 -0.46 9.99 7.96
N LYS A 15 -0.74 11.30 7.94
CA LYS A 15 -1.31 11.99 6.78
C LYS A 15 -0.39 11.95 5.58
N LYS A 16 0.91 12.21 5.77
CA LYS A 16 1.92 12.10 4.70
C LYS A 16 2.02 10.66 4.18
N LEU A 17 1.97 9.67 5.06
CA LEU A 17 1.97 8.26 4.66
C LEU A 17 0.72 7.91 3.84
N GLN A 18 -0.45 8.36 4.29
CA GLN A 18 -1.71 8.16 3.56
C GLN A 18 -1.67 8.85 2.19
N GLU A 19 -1.11 10.06 2.09
CA GLU A 19 -0.94 10.78 0.83
C GLU A 19 -0.01 10.04 -0.13
N SER A 20 1.16 9.60 0.34
CA SER A 20 2.07 8.77 -0.46
C SER A 20 1.40 7.48 -0.94
N ALA A 21 0.62 6.81 -0.09
CA ALA A 21 -0.13 5.61 -0.49
C ALA A 21 -1.23 5.93 -1.50
N ARG A 22 -1.84 7.12 -1.44
CA ARG A 22 -2.83 7.59 -2.41
C ARG A 22 -2.23 7.87 -3.78
N GLU A 23 -0.99 8.37 -3.84
CA GLU A 23 -0.26 8.56 -5.11
C GLU A 23 -0.02 7.20 -5.79
N VAL A 24 0.47 6.21 -5.04
CA VAL A 24 0.61 4.83 -5.55
C VAL A 24 -0.74 4.27 -6.00
N ALA A 25 -1.80 4.52 -5.23
CA ALA A 25 -3.15 4.10 -5.59
C ALA A 25 -3.63 4.66 -6.94
N GLN A 26 -3.18 5.86 -7.37
CA GLN A 26 -3.53 6.38 -8.71
C GLN A 26 -2.91 5.53 -9.83
N VAL A 27 -1.67 5.06 -9.65
CA VAL A 27 -1.01 4.14 -10.60
C VAL A 27 -1.76 2.82 -10.66
N LEU A 28 -2.05 2.23 -9.50
CA LEU A 28 -2.82 0.99 -9.39
C LEU A 28 -4.19 1.10 -10.06
N LYS A 29 -4.88 2.23 -9.84
CA LYS A 29 -6.21 2.49 -10.43
C LYS A 29 -6.18 2.52 -11.94
N LYS A 30 -5.16 3.15 -12.54
CA LYS A 30 -4.99 3.19 -14.01
C LYS A 30 -4.89 1.77 -14.60
N ASN A 31 -4.31 0.84 -13.85
CA ASN A 31 -3.99 -0.50 -14.29
C ASN A 31 -4.99 -1.57 -13.80
N ALA A 32 -5.98 -1.20 -12.97
CA ALA A 32 -6.88 -2.14 -12.31
C ALA A 32 -7.67 -3.02 -13.30
N ASP A 33 -8.24 -2.40 -14.33
CA ASP A 33 -8.99 -3.08 -15.39
C ASP A 33 -8.15 -4.11 -16.16
N GLN A 34 -6.89 -3.78 -16.43
CA GLN A 34 -5.96 -4.72 -17.07
C GLN A 34 -5.65 -5.87 -16.12
N ALA A 35 -5.35 -5.56 -14.86
CA ALA A 35 -5.00 -6.55 -13.86
C ALA A 35 -6.10 -7.61 -13.68
N ASP A 36 -7.36 -7.17 -13.63
CA ASP A 36 -8.51 -8.07 -13.50
C ASP A 36 -8.73 -8.92 -14.76
N ARG A 37 -8.65 -8.33 -15.96
CA ARG A 37 -8.82 -9.07 -17.22
C ARG A 37 -7.74 -10.13 -17.44
N GLU A 38 -6.49 -9.77 -17.16
CA GLU A 38 -5.33 -10.63 -17.38
C GLU A 38 -5.07 -11.59 -16.21
N ARG A 39 -5.75 -11.38 -15.07
CA ARG A 39 -5.53 -12.10 -13.81
C ARG A 39 -4.08 -12.05 -13.36
N TRP A 40 -3.45 -10.90 -13.60
CA TRP A 40 -2.02 -10.68 -13.35
C TRP A 40 -1.81 -9.27 -12.84
N VAL A 41 -0.86 -9.07 -11.93
CA VAL A 41 -0.52 -7.73 -11.45
C VAL A 41 0.52 -7.10 -12.40
N PRO A 42 0.21 -5.97 -13.06
CA PRO A 42 1.15 -5.29 -13.95
C PRO A 42 2.43 -4.86 -13.22
N SER A 43 3.57 -4.93 -13.91
CA SER A 43 4.89 -4.54 -13.39
C SER A 43 4.91 -3.15 -12.79
N GLU A 44 4.23 -2.22 -13.43
CA GLU A 44 4.13 -0.81 -13.07
C GLU A 44 3.51 -0.62 -11.68
N ASN A 45 2.61 -1.52 -11.28
CA ASN A 45 2.05 -1.50 -9.94
C ASN A 45 3.11 -1.88 -8.90
N TRP A 46 3.92 -2.91 -9.19
CA TRP A 46 5.01 -3.33 -8.30
C TRP A 46 6.10 -2.28 -8.20
N ASP A 47 6.45 -1.64 -9.32
CA ASP A 47 7.44 -0.58 -9.35
C ASP A 47 6.98 0.65 -8.56
N ALA A 48 5.69 1.00 -8.63
CA ALA A 48 5.12 2.08 -7.82
C ALA A 48 5.18 1.77 -6.31
N ILE A 49 4.79 0.56 -5.91
CA ILE A 49 4.86 0.09 -4.51
C ILE A 49 6.31 0.07 -4.01
N LYS A 50 7.25 -0.37 -4.86
CA LYS A 50 8.69 -0.39 -4.57
C LYS A 50 9.25 1.00 -4.39
N SER A 51 8.92 1.92 -5.30
CA SER A 51 9.42 3.29 -5.26
C SER A 51 8.94 4.05 -4.03
N ALA A 52 7.74 3.72 -3.52
CA ALA A 52 7.22 4.26 -2.26
C ALA A 52 7.85 3.62 -1.00
N GLY A 53 8.70 2.60 -1.14
CA GLY A 53 9.35 1.92 -0.03
C GLY A 53 8.44 0.98 0.78
N PHE A 54 7.22 0.71 0.31
CA PHE A 54 6.22 -0.04 1.08
C PHE A 54 6.56 -1.52 1.29
N TYR A 55 7.46 -2.10 0.48
CA TYR A 55 7.98 -3.45 0.77
C TYR A 55 8.69 -3.56 2.12
N GLY A 56 9.26 -2.46 2.62
CA GLY A 56 9.87 -2.39 3.94
C GLY A 56 8.94 -1.88 5.04
N ALA A 57 7.62 -1.80 4.81
CA ALA A 57 6.68 -1.13 5.72
C ALA A 57 6.78 -1.65 7.16
N LEU A 58 6.65 -2.96 7.36
CA LEU A 58 6.69 -3.59 8.69
C LEU A 58 8.10 -4.04 9.10
N VAL A 59 9.10 -3.89 8.23
CA VAL A 59 10.47 -4.28 8.52
C VAL A 59 11.09 -3.29 9.53
N PRO A 60 11.73 -3.75 10.62
CA PRO A 60 12.39 -2.85 11.57
C PRO A 60 13.41 -1.92 10.91
N LYS A 61 13.51 -0.69 11.43
CA LYS A 61 14.48 0.32 10.94
C LYS A 61 15.93 -0.16 11.01
N ALA A 62 16.27 -1.02 11.98
CA ALA A 62 17.60 -1.62 12.12
C ALA A 62 18.01 -2.48 10.91
N TYR A 63 17.02 -2.99 10.15
CA TYR A 63 17.23 -3.76 8.93
C TYR A 63 16.94 -2.95 7.66
N GLY A 64 16.83 -1.61 7.77
CA GLY A 64 16.58 -0.71 6.64
C GLY A 64 15.11 -0.57 6.23
N GLY A 65 14.17 -1.06 7.04
CA GLY A 65 12.73 -0.86 6.82
C GLY A 65 12.18 0.44 7.39
N LEU A 66 10.87 0.64 7.23
CA LEU A 66 10.16 1.82 7.76
C LEU A 66 9.80 1.68 9.25
N GLY A 67 9.73 0.44 9.76
CA GLY A 67 9.38 0.13 11.14
C GLY A 67 7.98 0.62 11.53
N LEU A 68 7.02 0.54 10.61
CA LEU A 68 5.64 0.97 10.83
C LEU A 68 4.87 -0.02 11.70
N GLY A 69 3.87 0.49 12.42
CA GLY A 69 2.89 -0.33 13.12
C GLY A 69 1.76 -0.79 12.21
N MET A 70 0.89 -1.64 12.76
CA MET A 70 -0.28 -2.16 12.04
C MET A 70 -1.27 -1.07 11.63
N PHE A 71 -1.35 0.04 12.37
CA PHE A 71 -2.23 1.15 12.05
C PHE A 71 -1.76 1.88 10.79
N GLU A 72 -0.50 2.30 10.75
CA GLU A 72 0.12 2.92 9.57
C GLU A 72 0.07 1.99 8.36
N TYR A 73 0.33 0.69 8.56
CA TYR A 73 0.21 -0.30 7.50
C TYR A 73 -1.23 -0.45 6.98
N SER A 74 -2.22 -0.37 7.86
CA SER A 74 -3.64 -0.36 7.46
C SER A 74 -3.99 0.86 6.61
N LEU A 75 -3.42 2.04 6.89
CA LEU A 75 -3.59 3.23 6.06
C LEU A 75 -3.03 3.02 4.65
N ILE A 76 -1.87 2.36 4.52
CA ILE A 76 -1.30 2.00 3.22
C ILE A 76 -2.27 1.08 2.46
N LEU A 77 -2.67 -0.04 3.07
CA LEU A 77 -3.53 -1.03 2.44
C LEU A 77 -4.90 -0.46 2.04
N GLU A 78 -5.48 0.41 2.87
CA GLU A 78 -6.74 1.09 2.56
C GLU A 78 -6.61 1.89 1.26
N GLN A 79 -5.56 2.72 1.12
CA GLN A 79 -5.38 3.53 -0.08
C GLN A 79 -5.06 2.66 -1.30
N LEU A 80 -4.15 1.69 -1.19
CA LEU A 80 -3.83 0.77 -2.31
C LEU A 80 -5.07 0.01 -2.78
N GLY A 81 -5.92 -0.42 -1.83
CA GLY A 81 -7.17 -1.12 -2.11
C GLY A 81 -8.20 -0.26 -2.86
N GLN A 82 -8.22 1.06 -2.63
CA GLN A 82 -9.03 2.00 -3.43
C GLN A 82 -8.53 2.15 -4.88
N GLY A 83 -7.27 1.83 -5.15
CA GLY A 83 -6.70 1.79 -6.49
C GLY A 83 -7.00 0.48 -7.20
N CYS A 84 -6.47 -0.63 -6.67
CA CYS A 84 -6.69 -1.97 -7.18
C CYS A 84 -6.64 -2.97 -6.02
N SER A 85 -7.80 -3.54 -5.66
CA SER A 85 -7.92 -4.49 -4.54
C SER A 85 -7.09 -5.76 -4.75
N GLY A 86 -7.05 -6.29 -5.97
CA GLY A 86 -6.24 -7.48 -6.31
C GLY A 86 -4.74 -7.25 -6.09
N THR A 87 -4.22 -6.10 -6.54
CA THR A 87 -2.82 -5.71 -6.30
C THR A 87 -2.56 -5.51 -4.80
N SER A 88 -3.44 -4.80 -4.09
CA SER A 88 -3.31 -4.56 -2.65
C SER A 88 -3.26 -5.87 -1.85
N MET A 89 -4.11 -6.85 -2.20
CA MET A 89 -4.11 -8.17 -1.58
C MET A 89 -2.81 -8.94 -1.86
N ALA A 90 -2.35 -8.93 -3.11
CA ALA A 90 -1.11 -9.61 -3.48
C ALA A 90 0.12 -9.01 -2.76
N PHE A 91 0.16 -7.68 -2.62
CA PHE A 91 1.15 -7.00 -1.78
C PHE A 91 1.05 -7.41 -0.31
N ASN A 92 -0.17 -7.49 0.24
CA ASN A 92 -0.38 -7.90 1.62
C ASN A 92 0.12 -9.33 1.92
N MET A 93 -0.09 -10.27 0.99
CA MET A 93 0.43 -11.64 1.14
C MET A 93 1.96 -11.68 1.26
N HIS A 94 2.66 -10.82 0.51
CA HIS A 94 4.11 -10.68 0.64
C HIS A 94 4.50 -10.14 2.03
N GLN A 95 3.83 -9.08 2.50
CA GLN A 95 4.11 -8.49 3.81
C GLN A 95 3.91 -9.47 4.96
N MET A 96 2.85 -10.28 4.93
CA MET A 96 2.60 -11.30 5.95
C MET A 96 3.71 -12.37 6.01
N SER A 97 4.34 -12.67 4.87
CA SER A 97 5.49 -13.58 4.85
C SER A 97 6.73 -12.96 5.51
N MET A 98 6.88 -11.63 5.42
CA MET A 98 8.00 -10.91 6.02
C MET A 98 7.83 -10.67 7.52
N SER A 99 6.61 -10.47 8.00
CA SER A 99 6.33 -10.17 9.42
C SER A 99 6.49 -11.39 10.36
N LEU A 100 6.72 -12.59 9.82
CA LEU A 100 6.90 -13.83 10.58
C LEU A 100 8.38 -14.16 10.87
N MET A 101 9.31 -13.29 10.47
CA MET A 101 10.76 -13.43 10.68
C MET A 101 11.27 -12.39 11.68
#